data_AF-A0A484LLB4-F1
#
_entry.id   AF-A0A484LLB4-F1
#
_cell.length_a   1.000
_cell.length_b   1.000
_cell.length_c   1.000
_cell.angle_alpha   90.00
_cell.angle_beta   90.00
_cell.angle_gamma   90.00
#
_symmetry.space_group_name_H-M   'P 1'
#
loop_
_entity.id
_entity.type
_entity.pdbx_description
1 polymer ?
#
loop_
_entity_poly.entity_id
_entity_poly.type
_entity_poly.pdbx_seq_one_letter_code
_entity_poly.pdbx_strand_id
1 'polypeptide(L)'
;MAPVSTHPSSSYIAVLSQKIEKKLQRALISPSQTRDLLQELFADIALEVDDRAKEIIFSSEDVISATEERIQGPICYYDVLAEHFIIVPHNGRVILDSIDQLWSQSFASNIFTLLFHKWLFEVEHENSKVLLRYSSALIQGASNVFWIDIQTNTRRFQSLFRYLLEEVTLLPDRLKKIPLEAQRSLFLLLSRFLLSYDSVEKLERFLKQFPDYQNAFLIGGPADIFVTELADQLQKLKVEPVLLYYLSQMKVLSGLQLRMTTSTRLKTCLYSFTSPGAPMYPTRAVRHAAWDALNLLFPVGMYPRHLISIFFRLLYPWYWPASCWNFIKACIMAAFYSILRLILSSWERLRKQKER
;
A
#
# COMPACT_ATOMS: atom_id res chain seq x y z
N MET A 1 -7.56 28.01 43.39
CA MET A 1 -6.87 27.73 42.10
C MET A 1 -6.15 26.40 42.26
N ALA A 2 -6.72 25.31 41.75
CA ALA A 2 -6.04 24.02 41.69
C ALA A 2 -5.10 24.01 40.47
N PRO A 3 -3.89 23.44 40.56
CA PRO A 3 -2.98 23.39 39.43
C PRO A 3 -3.55 22.47 38.36
N VAL A 4 -3.54 22.93 37.11
CA VAL A 4 -3.85 22.11 35.94
C VAL A 4 -2.81 21.00 35.89
N SER A 5 -3.21 19.78 36.22
CA SER A 5 -2.36 18.59 36.15
C SER A 5 -2.04 18.31 34.67
N THR A 6 -0.88 18.76 34.21
CA THR A 6 -0.32 18.37 32.92
C THR A 6 -0.04 16.87 32.94
N HIS A 7 -0.80 16.10 32.16
CA HIS A 7 -0.55 14.67 32.00
C HIS A 7 0.91 14.44 31.54
N PRO A 8 1.64 13.46 32.10
CA PRO A 8 3.03 13.16 31.75
C PRO A 8 3.24 12.97 30.24
N SER A 9 2.26 12.35 29.57
CA SER A 9 2.22 12.13 28.12
C SER A 9 2.29 13.44 27.31
N SER A 10 1.53 14.46 27.72
CA SER A 10 1.52 15.78 27.06
C SER A 10 2.89 16.46 27.16
N SER A 11 3.56 16.33 28.31
CA SER A 11 4.91 16.88 28.50
C SER A 11 5.96 16.17 27.64
N TYR A 12 5.86 14.84 27.53
CA TYR A 12 6.79 14.04 26.74
C TYR A 12 6.69 14.37 25.24
N ILE A 13 5.46 14.45 24.71
CA ILE A 13 5.24 14.77 23.29
C ILE A 13 5.64 16.22 22.98
N ALA A 14 5.42 17.16 23.89
CA ALA A 14 5.90 18.54 23.73
C ALA A 14 7.44 18.61 23.62
N VAL A 15 8.16 17.81 24.42
CA VAL A 15 9.63 17.71 24.31
C VAL A 15 10.06 17.13 22.97
N LEU A 16 9.35 16.11 22.46
CA LEU A 16 9.60 15.56 21.12
C LEU A 16 9.37 16.61 20.03
N SER A 17 8.26 17.35 20.10
CA SER A 17 7.97 18.46 19.19
C SER A 17 9.10 19.49 19.17
N GLN A 18 9.60 19.89 20.33
CA GLN A 18 10.70 20.86 20.42
C GLN A 18 12.01 20.31 19.82
N LYS A 19 12.28 19.01 19.93
CA LYS A 19 13.44 18.37 19.28
C LYS A 19 13.32 18.41 17.75
N ILE A 20 12.13 18.14 17.22
CA ILE A 20 11.85 18.21 15.78
C ILE A 20 12.08 19.64 15.28
N GLU A 21 11.51 20.63 15.97
CA GLU A 21 11.69 22.04 15.65
C GLU A 21 13.18 22.44 15.62
N LYS A 22 13.95 22.09 16.66
CA LYS A 22 15.39 22.38 16.72
C LYS A 22 16.17 21.73 15.56
N LYS A 23 15.81 20.50 15.17
CA LYS A 23 16.46 19.78 14.06
C LYS A 23 16.16 20.44 12.72
N LEU A 24 14.92 20.89 12.50
CA LEU A 24 14.52 21.65 11.31
C LEU A 24 15.20 23.02 11.23
N GLN A 25 15.26 23.75 12.34
CA GLN A 25 15.98 25.03 12.41
C GLN A 25 17.47 24.88 12.10
N ARG A 26 18.10 23.81 12.60
CA ARG A 26 19.49 23.48 12.24
C ARG A 26 19.65 23.19 10.75
N ALA A 27 18.68 22.49 10.14
CA ALA A 27 18.69 22.22 8.71
C ALA A 27 18.55 23.51 7.87
N LEU A 28 17.79 24.51 8.33
CA LEU A 28 17.69 25.82 7.69
C LEU A 28 19.01 26.61 7.73
N ILE A 29 19.71 26.56 8.87
CA ILE A 29 20.96 27.32 9.08
C ILE A 29 22.14 26.68 8.33
N SER A 30 22.14 25.35 8.17
CA SER A 30 23.28 24.58 7.66
C SER A 30 22.97 23.92 6.31
N PRO A 31 23.02 24.65 5.18
CA PRO A 31 22.58 24.16 3.87
C PRO A 31 23.30 22.87 3.44
N SER A 32 24.58 22.72 3.78
CA SER A 32 25.40 21.54 3.46
C SER A 32 24.97 20.26 4.18
N GLN A 33 24.35 20.37 5.36
CA GLN A 33 23.90 19.22 6.18
C GLN A 33 22.38 18.99 6.09
N THR A 34 21.65 19.87 5.41
CA THR A 34 20.18 19.85 5.33
C THR A 34 19.63 18.47 4.97
N ARG A 35 20.17 17.86 3.91
CA ARG A 35 19.69 16.56 3.43
C ARG A 35 19.83 15.48 4.49
N ASP A 36 20.99 15.37 5.11
CA ASP A 36 21.28 14.34 6.11
C ASP A 36 20.43 14.55 7.36
N LEU A 37 20.30 15.78 7.82
CA LEU A 37 19.45 16.14 8.97
C LEU A 37 17.97 15.80 8.71
N LEU A 38 17.46 16.07 7.51
CA LEU A 38 16.09 15.72 7.14
C LEU A 38 15.90 14.22 6.98
N GLN A 39 16.89 13.51 6.43
CA GLN A 39 16.85 12.05 6.32
C GLN A 39 16.82 11.40 7.71
N GLU A 40 17.67 11.85 8.63
CA GLU A 40 17.65 11.38 10.01
C GLU A 40 16.33 11.70 10.70
N LEU A 41 15.82 12.94 10.55
CA LEU A 41 14.53 13.32 11.13
C LEU A 41 13.40 12.44 10.61
N PHE A 42 13.38 12.17 9.30
CA PHE A 42 12.42 11.26 8.69
C PHE A 42 12.52 9.84 9.28
N ALA A 43 13.74 9.33 9.46
CA ALA A 43 13.95 8.03 10.10
C ALA A 43 13.43 8.03 11.54
N ASP A 44 13.77 9.05 12.33
CA ASP A 44 13.39 9.19 13.74
C ASP A 44 11.86 9.19 13.93
N ILE A 45 11.11 9.95 13.11
CA ILE A 45 9.64 10.03 13.22
C ILE A 45 8.93 8.77 12.69
N ALA A 46 9.57 8.02 11.80
CA ALA A 46 9.05 6.76 11.26
C ALA A 46 9.32 5.56 12.19
N LEU A 47 10.09 5.73 13.26
CA LEU A 47 10.33 4.66 14.23
C LEU A 47 9.03 4.24 14.92
N GLU A 48 8.98 2.95 15.24
CA GLU A 48 7.95 2.40 16.12
C GLU A 48 8.16 2.92 17.53
N VAL A 49 7.06 3.13 18.24
CA VAL A 49 7.09 3.56 19.63
C VAL A 49 7.42 2.34 20.48
N ASP A 50 8.57 2.37 21.17
CA ASP A 50 8.97 1.30 22.08
C ASP A 50 8.00 1.16 23.27
N ASP A 51 7.92 -0.03 23.87
CA ASP A 51 6.96 -0.33 24.95
C ASP A 51 7.06 0.66 26.13
N ARG A 52 8.29 1.05 26.51
CA ARG A 52 8.52 2.07 27.55
C ARG A 52 7.91 3.43 27.18
N ALA A 53 7.98 3.82 25.91
CA ALA A 53 7.39 5.07 25.45
C ALA A 53 5.86 4.94 25.35
N LYS A 54 5.33 3.76 24.98
CA LYS A 54 3.88 3.49 24.98
C LYS A 54 3.29 3.64 26.38
N GLU A 55 3.94 3.12 27.43
CA GLU A 55 3.50 3.29 28.81
C GLU A 55 3.37 4.77 29.21
N ILE A 56 4.36 5.59 28.84
CA ILE A 56 4.38 7.03 29.13
C ILE A 56 3.29 7.78 28.36
N ILE A 57 3.05 7.39 27.09
CA ILE A 57 2.11 8.08 26.19
C ILE A 57 0.66 7.70 26.50
N PHE A 58 0.36 6.42 26.66
CA PHE A 58 -1.00 5.90 26.77
C PHE A 58 -1.45 5.63 28.22
N SER A 59 -0.54 5.65 29.19
CA SER A 59 -0.79 5.55 30.64
C SER A 59 -1.59 4.34 31.16
N SER A 60 -2.17 3.51 30.29
CA SER A 60 -2.94 2.29 30.61
C SER A 60 -2.86 1.27 29.46
N GLU A 61 -2.75 -0.02 29.81
CA GLU A 61 -2.68 -1.13 28.84
C GLU A 61 -3.96 -1.27 28.00
N ASP A 62 -5.12 -0.90 28.55
CA ASP A 62 -6.41 -0.92 27.85
C ASP A 62 -6.46 0.10 26.69
N VAL A 63 -5.79 1.25 26.84
CA VAL A 63 -5.71 2.26 25.77
C VAL A 63 -4.70 1.86 24.70
N ILE A 64 -3.62 1.17 25.08
CA ILE A 64 -2.64 0.63 24.13
C ILE A 64 -3.29 -0.43 23.25
N SER A 65 -3.92 -1.44 23.86
CA SER A 65 -4.61 -2.51 23.14
C SER A 65 -5.72 -1.97 22.23
N ALA A 66 -6.56 -1.04 22.71
CA ALA A 66 -7.57 -0.41 21.87
C ALA A 66 -7.00 0.39 20.69
N THR A 67 -5.82 1.01 20.86
CA THR A 67 -5.16 1.79 19.81
C THR A 67 -4.47 0.87 18.80
N GLU A 68 -3.83 -0.20 19.25
CA GLU A 68 -3.23 -1.22 18.39
C GLU A 68 -4.29 -2.02 17.61
N GLU A 69 -5.43 -2.36 18.24
CA GLU A 69 -6.57 -2.98 17.55
C GLU A 69 -7.18 -2.07 16.49
N ARG A 70 -7.28 -0.76 16.77
CA ARG A 70 -7.72 0.23 15.78
C ARG A 70 -6.73 0.38 14.63
N ILE A 71 -5.43 0.22 14.87
CA ILE A 71 -4.39 0.47 13.85
C ILE A 71 -4.04 -0.81 13.07
N GLN A 72 -4.30 -2.01 13.62
CA GLN A 72 -3.90 -3.31 13.04
C GLN A 72 -2.42 -3.30 12.57
N GLY A 73 -1.53 -2.78 13.42
CA GLY A 73 -0.13 -2.58 13.12
C GLY A 73 0.61 -1.88 14.26
N PRO A 74 1.95 -1.76 14.17
CA PRO A 74 2.72 -1.10 15.21
C PRO A 74 2.48 0.42 15.18
N ILE A 75 2.41 1.03 16.36
CA ILE A 75 2.24 2.49 16.50
C ILE A 75 3.59 3.16 16.25
N CYS A 76 3.63 4.13 15.33
CA CYS A 76 4.83 4.90 15.05
C CYS A 76 4.77 6.31 15.69
N TYR A 77 5.92 6.93 15.89
CA TYR A 77 5.98 8.27 16.50
C TYR A 77 5.20 9.32 15.70
N TYR A 78 5.18 9.21 14.36
CA TYR A 78 4.42 10.14 13.54
C TYR A 78 2.90 10.07 13.80
N ASP A 79 2.35 8.92 14.18
CA ASP A 79 0.91 8.79 14.49
C ASP A 79 0.56 9.62 15.73
N VAL A 80 1.40 9.50 16.77
CA VAL A 80 1.26 10.23 18.03
C VAL A 80 1.45 11.73 17.81
N LEU A 81 2.44 12.13 17.03
CA LEU A 81 2.74 13.53 16.73
C LEU A 81 1.65 14.19 15.89
N ALA A 82 1.13 13.48 14.88
CA ALA A 82 0.05 13.99 14.03
C ALA A 82 -1.22 14.30 14.84
N GLU A 83 -1.53 13.46 15.82
CA GLU A 83 -2.65 13.70 16.74
C GLU A 83 -2.38 14.86 17.69
N HIS A 84 -1.16 14.94 18.23
CA HIS A 84 -0.76 16.05 19.10
C HIS A 84 -0.86 17.41 18.40
N PHE A 85 -0.48 17.51 17.12
CA PHE A 85 -0.57 18.77 16.38
C PHE A 85 -2.00 19.22 16.05
N ILE A 86 -2.98 18.33 16.15
CA ILE A 86 -4.39 18.71 16.12
C ILE A 86 -4.80 19.32 17.46
N ILE A 87 -4.42 18.68 18.57
CA ILE A 87 -4.78 19.11 19.93
C ILE A 87 -4.07 20.42 20.31
N VAL A 88 -2.81 20.58 19.91
CA VAL A 88 -1.98 21.77 20.17
C VAL A 88 -1.47 22.36 18.84
N PRO A 89 -2.32 23.08 18.09
CA PRO A 89 -1.96 23.59 16.76
C PRO A 89 -0.77 24.55 16.74
N HIS A 90 -0.51 25.25 17.85
CA HIS A 90 0.60 26.21 17.93
C HIS A 90 1.96 25.53 17.69
N ASN A 91 2.20 24.38 18.33
CA ASN A 91 3.43 23.60 18.16
C ASN A 91 3.58 23.12 16.70
N GLY A 92 2.48 22.68 16.10
CA GLY A 92 2.45 22.26 14.70
C GLY A 92 2.76 23.39 13.72
N ARG A 93 2.24 24.61 13.96
CA ARG A 93 2.47 25.76 13.08
C ARG A 93 3.95 26.15 12.98
N VAL A 94 4.69 26.17 14.09
CA VAL A 94 6.13 26.53 14.08
C VAL A 94 6.95 25.53 13.25
N ILE A 95 6.63 24.24 13.39
CA ILE A 95 7.26 23.17 12.60
C ILE A 95 6.88 23.30 11.13
N LEU A 96 5.60 23.58 10.83
CA LEU A 96 5.11 23.76 9.48
C LEU A 96 5.78 24.95 8.78
N ASP A 97 5.91 26.09 9.45
CA ASP A 97 6.59 27.28 8.92
C ASP A 97 8.06 26.99 8.58
N SER A 98 8.69 26.08 9.32
CA SER A 98 10.05 25.60 9.06
C SER A 98 10.10 24.68 7.84
N ILE A 99 9.14 23.76 7.69
CA ILE A 99 9.00 22.90 6.52
C ILE A 99 8.68 23.73 5.27
N ASP A 100 7.90 24.81 5.41
CA ASP A 100 7.52 25.71 4.32
C ASP A 100 8.73 26.38 3.65
N GLN A 101 9.81 26.56 4.39
CA GLN A 101 11.09 27.07 3.88
C GLN A 101 11.96 25.96 3.25
N LEU A 102 11.68 24.70 3.54
CA LEU A 102 12.46 23.53 3.11
C LEU A 102 11.81 22.72 1.99
N TRP A 103 10.72 23.17 1.38
CA TRP A 103 9.96 22.39 0.39
C TRP A 103 10.77 21.85 -0.80
N SER A 104 11.81 22.57 -1.22
CA SER A 104 12.68 22.15 -2.33
C SER A 104 13.63 21.00 -1.95
N GLN A 105 13.77 20.70 -0.66
CA GLN A 105 14.69 19.71 -0.15
C GLN A 105 14.08 18.31 -0.18
N SER A 106 14.92 17.30 -0.38
CA SER A 106 14.52 15.90 -0.23
C SER A 106 14.00 15.63 1.19
N PHE A 107 13.05 14.70 1.33
CA PHE A 107 12.38 14.33 2.58
C PHE A 107 11.41 15.36 3.18
N ALA A 108 11.42 16.63 2.76
CA ALA A 108 10.49 17.63 3.30
C ALA A 108 9.01 17.23 3.13
N SER A 109 8.62 16.77 1.94
CA SER A 109 7.26 16.26 1.69
C SER A 109 6.93 15.00 2.48
N ASN A 110 7.91 14.11 2.70
CA ASN A 110 7.72 12.91 3.50
C ASN A 110 7.46 13.26 4.97
N ILE A 111 8.29 14.13 5.55
CA ILE A 111 8.16 14.61 6.93
C ILE A 111 6.83 15.34 7.12
N PHE A 112 6.48 16.23 6.19
CA PHE A 112 5.19 16.90 6.20
C PHE A 112 4.04 15.91 6.23
N THR A 113 4.05 14.93 5.32
CA THR A 113 2.99 13.92 5.23
C THR A 113 2.84 13.18 6.55
N LEU A 114 3.94 12.70 7.13
CA LEU A 114 3.91 11.95 8.37
C LEU A 114 3.37 12.79 9.54
N LEU A 115 3.81 14.04 9.67
CA LEU A 115 3.44 14.89 10.81
C LEU A 115 2.09 15.60 10.66
N PHE A 116 1.64 15.91 9.43
CA PHE A 116 0.49 16.80 9.18
C PHE A 116 -0.63 16.17 8.34
N HIS A 117 -0.59 14.86 8.06
CA HIS A 117 -1.65 14.19 7.31
C HIS A 117 -3.05 14.36 7.93
N LYS A 118 -3.16 14.33 9.26
CA LYS A 118 -4.45 14.59 9.94
C LYS A 118 -4.78 16.08 10.00
N TRP A 119 -3.77 16.90 10.31
CA TRP A 119 -3.91 18.35 10.48
C TRP A 119 -4.57 19.04 9.28
N LEU A 120 -4.23 18.60 8.05
CA LEU A 120 -4.81 19.12 6.80
C LEU A 120 -6.34 19.03 6.74
N PHE A 121 -6.93 18.00 7.35
CA PHE A 121 -8.37 17.74 7.29
C PHE A 121 -9.11 18.09 8.59
N GLU A 122 -8.41 18.23 9.71
CA GLU A 122 -9.04 18.51 11.01
C GLU A 122 -8.98 19.98 11.40
N VAL A 123 -7.96 20.72 10.97
CA VAL A 123 -7.81 22.15 11.28
C VAL A 123 -8.36 23.01 10.13
N GLU A 124 -8.98 24.13 10.46
CA GLU A 124 -9.53 25.06 9.48
C GLU A 124 -8.41 25.85 8.77
N HIS A 125 -8.51 25.91 7.43
CA HIS A 125 -7.54 26.60 6.57
C HIS A 125 -8.26 27.65 5.73
N GLU A 126 -7.90 28.93 5.90
CA GLU A 126 -8.56 30.04 5.19
C GLU A 126 -8.05 30.21 3.74
N ASN A 127 -6.85 29.71 3.42
CA ASN A 127 -6.18 29.99 2.14
C ASN A 127 -6.16 28.79 1.17
N SER A 128 -6.96 28.89 0.10
CA SER A 128 -7.08 27.87 -0.95
C SER A 128 -5.76 27.56 -1.68
N LYS A 129 -4.85 28.54 -1.85
CA LYS A 129 -3.55 28.30 -2.52
C LYS A 129 -2.61 27.47 -1.65
N VAL A 130 -2.61 27.73 -0.35
CA VAL A 130 -1.84 26.97 0.64
C VAL A 130 -2.33 25.53 0.68
N LEU A 131 -3.65 25.35 0.63
CA LEU A 131 -4.30 24.04 0.63
C LEU A 131 -3.91 23.18 -0.58
N LEU A 132 -3.82 23.77 -1.78
CA LEU A 132 -3.32 23.06 -2.98
C LEU A 132 -1.87 22.59 -2.78
N ARG A 133 -1.00 23.46 -2.27
CA ARG A 133 0.41 23.14 -2.02
C ARG A 133 0.55 22.01 -1.01
N TYR A 134 -0.16 22.09 0.11
CA TYR A 134 -0.14 21.07 1.17
C TYR A 134 -0.74 19.75 0.69
N SER A 135 -1.81 19.79 -0.10
CA SER A 135 -2.38 18.57 -0.69
C SER A 135 -1.39 17.89 -1.64
N SER A 136 -0.71 18.67 -2.50
CA SER A 136 0.32 18.13 -3.39
C SER A 136 1.50 17.56 -2.61
N ALA A 137 1.94 18.22 -1.54
CA ALA A 137 3.00 17.74 -0.67
C ALA A 137 2.61 16.43 0.03
N LEU A 138 1.37 16.34 0.52
CA LEU A 138 0.81 15.12 1.12
C LEU A 138 0.84 13.96 0.14
N ILE A 139 0.35 14.16 -1.09
CA ILE A 139 0.29 13.10 -2.10
C ILE A 139 1.70 12.63 -2.48
N GLN A 140 2.63 13.58 -2.68
CA GLN A 140 4.01 13.25 -3.03
C GLN A 140 4.72 12.51 -1.88
N GLY A 141 4.59 12.99 -0.65
CA GLY A 141 5.21 12.35 0.51
C GLY A 141 4.59 10.99 0.81
N ALA A 142 3.26 10.85 0.74
CA ALA A 142 2.56 9.58 0.89
C ALA A 142 3.00 8.56 -0.17
N SER A 143 3.12 8.99 -1.44
CA SER A 143 3.68 8.15 -2.51
C SER A 143 5.07 7.64 -2.17
N ASN A 144 5.95 8.51 -1.67
CA ASN A 144 7.32 8.14 -1.32
C ASN A 144 7.37 7.14 -0.16
N VAL A 145 6.62 7.38 0.92
CA VAL A 145 6.64 6.49 2.10
C VAL A 145 5.98 5.14 1.82
N PHE A 146 4.91 5.09 1.03
CA PHE A 146 4.31 3.81 0.62
C PHE A 146 5.25 3.00 -0.30
N TRP A 147 6.05 3.68 -1.13
CA TRP A 147 7.11 3.00 -1.88
C TRP A 147 8.22 2.43 -0.98
N ILE A 148 8.55 3.09 0.14
CA ILE A 148 9.48 2.55 1.14
C ILE A 148 8.91 1.27 1.75
N ASP A 149 7.63 1.25 2.12
CA ASP A 149 6.95 0.04 2.61
C ASP A 149 7.01 -1.10 1.58
N ILE A 150 6.71 -0.82 0.31
CA ILE A 150 6.84 -1.81 -0.77
C ILE A 150 8.29 -2.33 -0.90
N GLN A 151 9.27 -1.44 -0.89
CA GLN A 151 10.67 -1.81 -1.09
C GLN A 151 11.23 -2.62 0.06
N THR A 152 10.81 -2.30 1.29
CA THR A 152 11.21 -3.00 2.51
C THR A 152 10.34 -4.22 2.80
N ASN A 153 9.25 -4.42 2.05
CA ASN A 153 8.21 -5.41 2.31
C ASN A 153 7.68 -5.33 3.75
N THR A 154 7.45 -4.10 4.22
CA THR A 154 6.87 -3.80 5.53
C THR A 154 5.60 -2.96 5.37
N ARG A 155 4.88 -2.72 6.46
CA ARG A 155 3.63 -1.94 6.48
C ARG A 155 3.67 -0.85 7.55
N ARG A 156 4.82 -0.18 7.67
CA ARG A 156 5.08 0.83 8.70
C ARG A 156 4.16 2.04 8.56
N PHE A 157 3.74 2.35 7.34
CA PHE A 157 2.87 3.49 7.03
C PHE A 157 1.40 3.11 6.87
N GLN A 158 0.99 1.97 7.44
CA GLN A 158 -0.38 1.46 7.34
C GLN A 158 -1.43 2.38 7.98
N SER A 159 -1.14 2.99 9.13
CA SER A 159 -2.04 3.95 9.77
C SER A 159 -2.28 5.18 8.89
N LEU A 160 -1.23 5.73 8.27
CA LEU A 160 -1.35 6.81 7.28
C LEU A 160 -2.24 6.38 6.09
N PHE A 161 -1.97 5.22 5.49
CA PHE A 161 -2.77 4.71 4.37
C PHE A 161 -4.24 4.56 4.77
N ARG A 162 -4.48 3.96 5.94
CA ARG A 162 -5.81 3.72 6.48
C ARG A 162 -6.57 5.02 6.72
N TYR A 163 -5.93 6.01 7.34
CA TYR A 163 -6.53 7.33 7.55
C TYR A 163 -6.93 7.97 6.22
N LEU A 164 -6.03 7.98 5.23
CA LEU A 164 -6.33 8.55 3.91
C LEU A 164 -7.46 7.80 3.20
N LEU A 165 -7.51 6.47 3.31
CA LEU A 165 -8.57 5.68 2.70
C LEU A 165 -9.91 5.84 3.46
N GLU A 166 -9.95 5.39 4.71
CA GLU A 166 -11.18 5.26 5.49
C GLU A 166 -11.74 6.58 5.98
N GLU A 167 -10.88 7.46 6.49
CA GLU A 167 -11.32 8.70 7.12
C GLU A 167 -11.35 9.87 6.14
N VAL A 168 -10.51 9.88 5.10
CA VAL A 168 -10.52 10.98 4.13
C VAL A 168 -11.34 10.61 2.90
N THR A 169 -10.97 9.56 2.16
CA THR A 169 -11.63 9.31 0.87
C THR A 169 -13.02 8.74 0.98
N LEU A 170 -13.29 7.84 1.93
CA LEU A 170 -14.62 7.23 2.10
C LEU A 170 -15.61 8.16 2.82
N LEU A 171 -15.17 9.32 3.34
CA LEU A 171 -16.03 10.34 3.95
C LEU A 171 -16.12 11.59 3.05
N PRO A 172 -17.24 11.77 2.31
CA PRO A 172 -17.40 12.87 1.35
C PRO A 172 -17.15 14.27 1.94
N ASP A 173 -17.52 14.48 3.20
CA ASP A 173 -17.39 15.78 3.86
C ASP A 173 -15.92 16.15 4.14
N ARG A 174 -15.08 15.16 4.46
CA ARG A 174 -13.63 15.38 4.62
C ARG A 174 -12.95 15.49 3.24
N LEU A 175 -13.38 14.70 2.26
CA LEU A 175 -12.83 14.76 0.90
C LEU A 175 -13.04 16.14 0.25
N LYS A 176 -14.21 16.77 0.45
CA LYS A 176 -14.52 18.11 -0.07
C LYS A 176 -13.63 19.23 0.48
N LYS A 177 -12.91 18.98 1.59
CA LYS A 177 -11.96 19.96 2.15
C LYS A 177 -10.77 20.19 1.24
N ILE A 178 -10.37 19.21 0.41
CA ILE A 178 -9.26 19.38 -0.53
C ILE A 178 -9.77 19.69 -1.95
N PRO A 179 -8.99 20.42 -2.77
CA PRO A 179 -9.35 20.75 -4.14
C PRO A 179 -9.54 19.50 -5.01
N LEU A 180 -10.41 19.58 -6.03
CA LEU A 180 -10.76 18.45 -6.90
C LEU A 180 -9.54 17.77 -7.56
N GLU A 181 -8.52 18.55 -7.94
CA GLU A 181 -7.27 18.03 -8.51
C GLU A 181 -6.50 17.16 -7.52
N ALA A 182 -6.44 17.59 -6.25
CA ALA A 182 -5.84 16.82 -5.17
C ALA A 182 -6.67 15.57 -4.85
N GLN A 183 -8.00 15.66 -4.89
CA GLN A 183 -8.87 14.48 -4.73
C GLN A 183 -8.54 13.43 -5.78
N ARG A 184 -8.53 13.80 -7.07
CA ARG A 184 -8.19 12.88 -8.16
C ARG A 184 -6.82 12.24 -7.94
N SER A 185 -5.82 13.04 -7.60
CA SER A 185 -4.45 12.56 -7.36
C SER A 185 -4.35 11.62 -6.14
N LEU A 186 -5.11 11.88 -5.08
CA LEU A 186 -5.23 11.00 -3.91
C LEU A 186 -5.86 9.65 -4.29
N PHE A 187 -6.90 9.65 -5.13
CA PHE A 187 -7.51 8.41 -5.60
C PHE A 187 -6.55 7.59 -6.49
N LEU A 188 -5.77 8.24 -7.36
CA LEU A 188 -4.73 7.55 -8.13
C LEU A 188 -3.65 6.96 -7.23
N LEU A 189 -3.22 7.71 -6.21
CA LEU A 189 -2.27 7.23 -5.20
C LEU A 189 -2.81 5.97 -4.50
N LEU A 190 -4.00 6.06 -3.90
CA LEU A 190 -4.58 4.94 -3.17
C LEU A 190 -4.85 3.74 -4.07
N SER A 191 -5.21 3.95 -5.35
CA SER A 191 -5.39 2.87 -6.33
C SER A 191 -4.14 2.00 -6.48
N ARG A 192 -2.94 2.60 -6.45
CA ARG A 192 -1.66 1.88 -6.58
C ARG A 192 -1.36 0.99 -5.37
N PHE A 193 -1.76 1.43 -4.18
CA PHE A 193 -1.37 0.82 -2.91
C PHE A 193 -2.52 0.08 -2.19
N LEU A 194 -3.74 0.10 -2.74
CA LEU A 194 -4.90 -0.55 -2.12
C LEU A 194 -4.68 -2.03 -1.83
N LEU A 195 -4.04 -2.74 -2.78
CA LEU A 195 -3.74 -4.16 -2.61
C LEU A 195 -2.63 -4.38 -1.58
N SER A 196 -1.59 -3.55 -1.52
CA SER A 196 -0.46 -3.75 -0.59
C SER A 196 -0.85 -3.67 0.88
N TYR A 197 -1.84 -2.85 1.20
CA TYR A 197 -2.36 -2.62 2.56
C TYR A 197 -3.65 -3.39 2.86
N ASP A 198 -3.92 -4.49 2.15
CA ASP A 198 -5.01 -5.45 2.44
C ASP A 198 -6.41 -4.83 2.54
N SER A 199 -6.62 -3.68 1.93
CA SER A 199 -7.89 -2.93 2.02
C SER A 199 -8.84 -3.24 0.88
N VAL A 200 -8.73 -4.46 0.37
CA VAL A 200 -9.45 -5.01 -0.77
C VAL A 200 -10.97 -4.97 -0.59
N GLU A 201 -11.45 -5.25 0.62
CA GLU A 201 -12.88 -5.28 0.96
C GLU A 201 -13.54 -3.90 0.77
N LYS A 202 -12.75 -2.83 0.78
CA LYS A 202 -13.22 -1.46 0.61
C LYS A 202 -13.27 -1.03 -0.86
N LEU A 203 -12.81 -1.86 -1.80
CA LEU A 203 -12.70 -1.51 -3.22
C LEU A 203 -14.03 -1.01 -3.79
N GLU A 204 -15.14 -1.69 -3.52
CA GLU A 204 -16.45 -1.28 -4.07
C GLU A 204 -16.86 0.12 -3.58
N ARG A 205 -16.70 0.39 -2.27
CA ARG A 205 -16.99 1.71 -1.69
C ARG A 205 -16.04 2.77 -2.22
N PHE A 206 -14.76 2.43 -2.36
CA PHE A 206 -13.74 3.30 -2.92
C PHE A 206 -14.06 3.69 -4.37
N LEU A 207 -14.45 2.74 -5.22
CA LEU A 207 -14.82 3.00 -6.61
C LEU A 207 -16.09 3.86 -6.74
N LYS A 208 -17.04 3.74 -5.81
CA LYS A 208 -18.25 4.59 -5.79
C LYS A 208 -17.96 6.06 -5.44
N GLN A 209 -16.88 6.31 -4.70
CA GLN A 209 -16.52 7.64 -4.20
C GLN A 209 -15.51 8.37 -5.10
N PHE A 210 -15.13 7.76 -6.22
CA PHE A 210 -14.16 8.33 -7.15
C PHE A 210 -14.61 9.71 -7.66
N PRO A 211 -13.73 10.72 -7.70
CA PRO A 211 -14.09 12.05 -8.18
C PRO A 211 -14.44 12.03 -9.67
N ASP A 212 -15.35 12.91 -10.09
CA ASP A 212 -15.72 13.03 -11.49
C ASP A 212 -14.53 13.46 -12.36
N TYR A 213 -14.40 12.84 -13.53
CA TYR A 213 -13.43 13.23 -14.55
C TYR A 213 -14.17 13.86 -15.73
N GLN A 214 -13.78 15.08 -16.11
CA GLN A 214 -14.34 15.76 -17.28
C GLN A 214 -14.17 14.91 -18.56
N ASN A 215 -13.07 14.16 -18.64
CA ASN A 215 -12.73 13.29 -19.77
C ASN A 215 -13.10 11.81 -19.52
N ALA A 216 -14.08 11.52 -18.64
CA ALA A 216 -14.50 10.14 -18.35
C ALA A 216 -14.93 9.37 -19.62
N PHE A 217 -15.48 10.06 -20.62
CA PHE A 217 -15.79 9.45 -21.91
C PHE A 217 -14.55 8.84 -22.58
N LEU A 218 -13.37 9.45 -22.45
CA LEU A 218 -12.12 8.95 -23.03
C LEU A 218 -11.40 7.95 -22.12
N ILE A 219 -11.31 8.27 -20.84
CA ILE A 219 -10.45 7.55 -19.88
C ILE A 219 -11.12 6.30 -19.32
N GLY A 220 -12.45 6.30 -19.22
CA GLY A 220 -13.20 5.23 -18.58
C GLY A 220 -13.85 5.64 -17.27
N GLY A 221 -14.56 4.68 -16.68
CA GLY A 221 -15.14 4.84 -15.35
C GLY A 221 -14.10 4.67 -14.23
N PRO A 222 -14.52 4.77 -12.96
CA PRO A 222 -13.65 4.57 -11.80
C PRO A 222 -12.88 3.24 -11.84
N ALA A 223 -13.56 2.15 -12.22
CA ALA A 223 -12.94 0.83 -12.32
C ALA A 223 -11.83 0.80 -13.40
N ASP A 224 -12.02 1.51 -14.52
CA ASP A 224 -11.02 1.58 -15.58
C ASP A 224 -9.76 2.32 -15.13
N ILE A 225 -9.95 3.44 -14.42
CA ILE A 225 -8.86 4.25 -13.87
C ILE A 225 -8.08 3.44 -12.83
N PHE A 226 -8.80 2.81 -11.89
CA PHE A 226 -8.19 1.96 -10.87
C PHE A 226 -7.35 0.83 -11.47
N VAL A 227 -7.91 0.09 -12.44
CA VAL A 227 -7.20 -1.02 -13.10
C VAL A 227 -6.01 -0.54 -13.92
N THR A 228 -6.11 0.65 -14.52
CA THR A 228 -5.00 1.26 -15.26
C THR A 228 -3.82 1.58 -14.33
N GLU A 229 -4.09 2.24 -13.20
CA GLU A 229 -3.05 2.53 -12.19
C GLU A 229 -2.46 1.25 -11.59
N LEU A 230 -3.28 0.22 -11.37
CA LEU A 230 -2.82 -1.06 -10.87
C LEU A 230 -1.90 -1.79 -11.88
N ALA A 231 -2.26 -1.78 -13.17
CA ALA A 231 -1.42 -2.36 -14.23
C ALA A 231 -0.08 -1.63 -14.34
N ASP A 232 -0.08 -0.30 -14.21
CA ASP A 232 1.15 0.50 -14.24
C ASP A 232 2.00 0.29 -13.00
N GLN A 233 1.36 0.07 -11.84
CA GLN A 233 2.06 -0.27 -10.62
C GLN A 233 2.76 -1.63 -10.74
N LEU A 234 2.07 -2.65 -11.23
CA LEU A 234 2.64 -4.00 -11.42
C LEU A 234 3.95 -3.97 -12.21
N GLN A 235 4.01 -3.18 -13.29
CA GLN A 235 5.22 -3.06 -14.13
C GLN A 235 6.40 -2.40 -13.41
N LYS A 236 6.13 -1.60 -12.37
CA LYS A 236 7.15 -0.91 -11.56
C LYS A 236 7.64 -1.74 -10.37
N LEU A 237 6.88 -2.76 -9.95
CA LEU A 237 7.25 -3.60 -8.82
C LEU A 237 8.49 -4.46 -9.14
N LYS A 238 9.53 -4.31 -8.32
CA LYS A 238 10.78 -5.09 -8.41
C LYS A 238 10.94 -6.10 -7.27
N VAL A 239 10.16 -5.95 -6.21
CA VAL A 239 10.22 -6.82 -5.02
C VAL A 239 9.31 -8.03 -5.25
N GLU A 240 9.91 -9.20 -5.42
CA GLU A 240 9.21 -10.45 -5.75
C GLU A 240 8.06 -10.81 -4.79
N PRO A 241 8.24 -10.84 -3.44
CA PRO A 241 7.15 -11.21 -2.55
C PRO A 241 5.96 -10.25 -2.65
N VAL A 242 6.20 -8.95 -2.84
CA VAL A 242 5.14 -7.96 -3.05
C VAL A 242 4.44 -8.19 -4.39
N LEU A 243 5.19 -8.46 -5.47
CA LEU A 243 4.60 -8.76 -6.77
C LEU A 243 3.71 -10.02 -6.72
N LEU A 244 4.19 -11.10 -6.08
CA LEU A 244 3.40 -12.31 -5.84
C LEU A 244 2.12 -12.00 -5.08
N TYR A 245 2.23 -11.16 -4.05
CA TYR A 245 1.08 -10.74 -3.27
C TYR A 245 0.04 -10.01 -4.12
N TYR A 246 0.45 -9.01 -4.90
CA TYR A 246 -0.44 -8.31 -5.83
C TYR A 246 -1.13 -9.28 -6.81
N LEU A 247 -0.37 -10.18 -7.43
CA LEU A 247 -0.91 -11.17 -8.36
C LEU A 247 -1.96 -12.08 -7.69
N SER A 248 -1.73 -12.49 -6.43
CA SER A 248 -2.69 -13.29 -5.67
C SER A 248 -4.01 -12.56 -5.37
N GLN A 249 -3.95 -11.24 -5.23
CA GLN A 249 -5.10 -10.38 -4.96
C GLN A 249 -5.85 -9.94 -6.24
N MET A 250 -5.36 -10.28 -7.43
CA MET A 250 -6.01 -9.94 -8.70
C MET A 250 -7.44 -10.50 -8.83
N LYS A 251 -7.78 -11.55 -8.07
CA LYS A 251 -9.13 -12.13 -8.03
C LYS A 251 -10.23 -11.11 -7.75
N VAL A 252 -9.91 -10.03 -7.06
CA VAL A 252 -10.83 -8.97 -6.65
C VAL A 252 -11.34 -8.18 -7.86
N LEU A 253 -10.57 -8.16 -8.95
CA LEU A 253 -10.97 -7.50 -10.18
C LEU A 253 -12.03 -8.29 -10.96
N SER A 254 -12.31 -9.54 -10.55
CA SER A 254 -13.34 -10.35 -11.20
C SER A 254 -14.72 -9.71 -11.01
N GLY A 255 -15.48 -9.63 -12.10
CA GLY A 255 -16.80 -9.00 -12.09
C GLY A 255 -16.81 -7.48 -12.26
N LEU A 256 -15.65 -6.82 -12.29
CA LEU A 256 -15.59 -5.40 -12.66
C LEU A 256 -15.94 -5.21 -14.14
N GLN A 257 -16.85 -4.27 -14.42
CA GLN A 257 -17.18 -3.88 -15.79
C GLN A 257 -16.11 -2.93 -16.31
N LEU A 258 -15.19 -3.45 -17.12
CA LEU A 258 -14.09 -2.71 -17.71
C LEU A 258 -14.32 -2.48 -19.20
N ARG A 259 -13.80 -1.36 -19.71
CA ARG A 259 -13.71 -1.14 -21.16
C ARG A 259 -12.78 -2.15 -21.79
N MET A 260 -13.02 -2.42 -23.07
CA MET A 260 -12.17 -3.32 -23.86
C MET A 260 -10.71 -2.90 -23.88
N THR A 261 -10.43 -1.59 -23.95
CA THR A 261 -9.07 -1.04 -23.92
C THR A 261 -8.36 -1.33 -22.59
N THR A 262 -9.02 -1.05 -21.47
CA THR A 262 -8.48 -1.30 -20.13
C THR A 262 -8.29 -2.79 -19.86
N SER A 263 -9.30 -3.60 -20.20
CA SER A 263 -9.26 -5.06 -20.14
C SER A 263 -8.06 -5.61 -20.93
N THR A 264 -7.86 -5.12 -22.15
CA THR A 264 -6.72 -5.52 -23.01
C THR A 264 -5.39 -5.10 -22.40
N ARG A 265 -5.28 -3.90 -21.83
CA ARG A 265 -4.06 -3.43 -21.14
C ARG A 265 -3.71 -4.33 -19.95
N LEU A 266 -4.68 -4.63 -19.09
CA LEU A 266 -4.49 -5.53 -17.95
C LEU A 266 -4.06 -6.93 -18.41
N LYS A 267 -4.74 -7.47 -19.43
CA LYS A 267 -4.40 -8.77 -20.02
C LYS A 267 -2.97 -8.81 -20.55
N THR A 268 -2.54 -7.79 -21.28
CA THR A 268 -1.16 -7.68 -21.81
C THR A 268 -0.14 -7.55 -20.69
N CYS A 269 -0.45 -6.75 -19.65
CA CYS A 269 0.41 -6.61 -18.48
C CYS A 269 0.60 -7.95 -17.77
N LEU A 270 -0.47 -8.67 -17.44
CA LEU A 270 -0.37 -10.00 -16.82
C LEU A 270 0.36 -11.00 -17.72
N TYR A 271 0.11 -10.97 -19.03
CA TYR A 271 0.78 -11.83 -19.99
C TYR A 271 2.30 -11.60 -20.02
N SER A 272 2.77 -10.35 -19.86
CA SER A 272 4.22 -10.08 -19.79
C SER A 272 4.93 -10.78 -18.63
N PHE A 273 4.22 -11.06 -17.53
CA PHE A 273 4.76 -11.82 -16.40
C PHE A 273 4.69 -13.33 -16.60
N THR A 274 4.06 -13.85 -17.66
CA THR A 274 3.93 -15.31 -17.90
C THR A 274 5.09 -15.91 -18.67
N SER A 275 5.85 -15.08 -19.39
CA SER A 275 6.94 -15.53 -20.25
C SER A 275 8.31 -15.37 -19.55
N PRO A 276 9.29 -16.23 -19.86
CA PRO A 276 10.65 -16.10 -19.36
C PRO A 276 11.46 -15.06 -20.16
N GLY A 277 10.85 -13.95 -20.61
CA GLY A 277 11.51 -12.95 -21.46
C GLY A 277 12.20 -11.82 -20.68
N ALA A 278 13.16 -11.13 -21.34
CA ALA A 278 13.91 -9.96 -20.84
C ALA A 278 13.00 -8.73 -20.58
N PRO A 279 13.37 -7.74 -19.73
CA PRO A 279 14.70 -7.42 -19.18
C PRO A 279 14.97 -7.86 -17.73
N MET A 280 13.97 -8.32 -16.98
CA MET A 280 14.13 -8.99 -15.69
C MET A 280 13.28 -10.24 -15.72
N TYR A 281 13.92 -11.42 -15.66
CA TYR A 281 13.21 -12.69 -15.73
C TYR A 281 12.25 -12.81 -14.54
N PRO A 282 10.91 -12.83 -14.74
CA PRO A 282 10.00 -13.16 -13.66
C PRO A 282 10.31 -14.58 -13.19
N THR A 283 10.41 -14.78 -11.88
CA THR A 283 10.70 -16.10 -11.31
C THR A 283 9.60 -17.10 -11.64
N ARG A 284 9.86 -18.39 -11.43
CA ARG A 284 8.84 -19.43 -11.67
C ARG A 284 7.57 -19.18 -10.85
N ALA A 285 7.70 -18.71 -9.61
CA ALA A 285 6.58 -18.38 -8.75
C ALA A 285 5.74 -17.24 -9.35
N VAL A 286 6.39 -16.16 -9.78
CA VAL A 286 5.71 -15.00 -10.41
C VAL A 286 5.00 -15.42 -11.68
N ARG A 287 5.63 -16.24 -12.53
CA ARG A 287 4.99 -16.74 -13.76
C ARG A 287 3.73 -17.55 -13.48
N HIS A 288 3.76 -18.44 -12.49
CA HIS A 288 2.60 -19.24 -12.12
C HIS A 288 1.48 -18.38 -11.54
N ALA A 289 1.81 -17.48 -10.61
CA ALA A 289 0.83 -16.53 -10.06
C ALA A 289 0.21 -15.65 -11.15
N ALA A 290 1.00 -15.22 -12.13
CA ALA A 290 0.52 -14.46 -13.28
C ALA A 290 -0.41 -15.29 -14.17
N TRP A 291 -0.08 -16.57 -14.42
CA TRP A 291 -0.97 -17.49 -15.13
C TRP A 291 -2.30 -17.68 -14.40
N ASP A 292 -2.26 -17.89 -13.08
CA ASP A 292 -3.45 -18.09 -12.25
C ASP A 292 -4.35 -16.85 -12.28
N ALA A 293 -3.78 -15.67 -12.06
CA ALA A 293 -4.50 -14.39 -12.17
C ALA A 293 -5.10 -14.18 -13.57
N LEU A 294 -4.31 -14.46 -14.62
CA LEU A 294 -4.71 -14.29 -16.01
C LEU A 294 -5.84 -15.25 -16.42
N ASN A 295 -5.80 -16.49 -15.92
CA ASN A 295 -6.82 -17.52 -16.17
C ASN A 295 -8.12 -17.20 -15.43
N LEU A 296 -8.02 -16.68 -14.20
CA LEU A 296 -9.16 -16.28 -13.39
C LEU A 296 -9.89 -15.08 -14.01
N LEU A 297 -9.15 -14.05 -14.42
CA LEU A 297 -9.75 -12.82 -14.96
C LEU A 297 -10.21 -12.94 -16.41
N PHE A 298 -9.51 -13.75 -17.22
CA PHE A 298 -9.81 -13.93 -18.63
C PHE A 298 -9.94 -15.41 -18.97
N PRO A 299 -11.04 -16.08 -18.57
CA PRO A 299 -11.19 -17.52 -18.82
C PRO A 299 -11.29 -17.86 -20.32
N VAL A 300 -11.84 -16.94 -21.11
CA VAL A 300 -11.97 -17.10 -22.56
C VAL A 300 -10.60 -17.05 -23.22
N GLY A 301 -10.22 -18.14 -23.90
CA GLY A 301 -8.91 -18.28 -24.53
C GLY A 301 -7.82 -18.84 -23.61
N MET A 302 -8.16 -19.45 -22.48
CA MET A 302 -7.22 -20.18 -21.63
C MET A 302 -6.47 -21.29 -22.39
N TYR A 303 -7.20 -22.21 -23.01
CA TYR A 303 -6.62 -23.33 -23.77
C TYR A 303 -5.66 -22.91 -24.89
N PRO A 304 -6.02 -22.01 -25.81
CA PRO A 304 -5.10 -21.61 -26.88
C PRO A 304 -3.85 -20.89 -26.34
N ARG A 305 -3.95 -20.10 -25.25
CA ARG A 305 -2.78 -19.47 -24.63
C ARG A 305 -1.80 -20.48 -24.06
N HIS A 306 -2.29 -21.52 -23.38
CA HIS A 306 -1.44 -22.60 -22.86
C HIS A 306 -0.79 -23.38 -24.00
N LEU A 307 -1.54 -23.69 -25.07
CA LEU A 307 -1.01 -24.37 -26.25
C LEU A 307 0.12 -23.57 -26.90
N ILE A 308 -0.09 -22.28 -27.13
CA ILE A 308 0.93 -21.36 -27.68
C ILE A 308 2.15 -21.31 -26.76
N SER A 309 1.97 -21.22 -25.45
CA SER A 309 3.07 -21.20 -24.49
C SER A 309 3.90 -22.50 -24.52
N ILE A 310 3.22 -23.66 -24.62
CA ILE A 310 3.88 -24.96 -24.77
C ILE A 310 4.66 -25.03 -26.08
N PHE A 311 4.06 -24.59 -27.19
CA PHE A 311 4.71 -24.56 -28.50
C PHE A 311 5.99 -23.71 -28.48
N PHE A 312 5.95 -22.50 -27.92
CA PHE A 312 7.16 -21.68 -27.78
C PHE A 312 8.20 -22.32 -26.86
N ARG A 313 7.81 -22.96 -25.76
CA ARG A 313 8.77 -23.67 -24.89
C ARG A 313 9.44 -24.86 -25.59
N LEU A 314 8.71 -25.55 -26.47
CA LEU A 314 9.25 -26.63 -27.30
C LEU A 314 10.26 -26.10 -28.34
N LEU A 315 10.04 -24.90 -28.86
CA LEU A 315 10.92 -24.27 -29.84
C LEU A 315 12.23 -23.71 -29.25
N TYR A 316 12.34 -23.56 -27.92
CA TYR A 316 13.57 -23.07 -27.26
C TYR A 316 14.35 -24.22 -26.55
N PRO A 317 15.47 -24.70 -27.11
CA PRO A 317 16.21 -25.88 -26.64
C PRO A 317 16.77 -25.80 -25.21
N TRP A 318 16.82 -24.62 -24.59
CA TRP A 318 17.36 -24.46 -23.24
C TRP A 318 16.35 -24.70 -22.11
N TYR A 319 15.04 -24.60 -22.38
CA TYR A 319 14.00 -24.72 -21.35
C TYR A 319 13.35 -26.12 -21.29
N TRP A 320 13.52 -26.94 -22.33
CA TRP A 320 12.87 -28.24 -22.43
C TRP A 320 13.35 -29.29 -21.40
N PRO A 321 14.65 -29.41 -21.03
CA PRO A 321 15.06 -30.51 -20.15
C PRO A 321 14.50 -30.36 -18.74
N ALA A 322 14.61 -29.15 -18.17
CA ALA A 322 14.07 -28.84 -16.84
C ALA A 322 12.54 -28.87 -16.81
N SER A 323 11.87 -28.44 -17.88
CA SER A 323 10.41 -28.46 -17.96
C SER A 323 9.87 -29.88 -18.12
N CYS A 324 10.46 -30.72 -18.98
CA CYS A 324 10.14 -32.14 -19.08
C CYS A 324 10.37 -32.87 -17.77
N TRP A 325 11.50 -32.63 -17.10
CA TRP A 325 11.78 -33.24 -15.80
C TRP A 325 10.75 -32.86 -14.73
N ASN A 326 10.36 -31.59 -14.66
CA ASN A 326 9.30 -31.13 -13.76
C ASN A 326 7.92 -31.71 -14.12
N PHE A 327 7.61 -31.87 -15.41
CA PHE A 327 6.38 -32.50 -15.86
C PHE A 327 6.34 -33.99 -15.48
N ILE A 328 7.42 -34.74 -15.72
CA ILE A 328 7.55 -36.13 -15.29
C ILE A 328 7.39 -36.23 -13.77
N LYS A 329 8.08 -35.38 -12.99
CA LYS A 329 7.90 -35.31 -11.53
C LYS A 329 6.45 -35.05 -11.13
N ALA A 330 5.78 -34.08 -11.75
CA ALA A 330 4.38 -33.76 -11.46
C ALA A 330 3.45 -34.93 -11.80
N CYS A 331 3.65 -35.61 -12.93
CA CYS A 331 2.90 -36.81 -13.32
C CYS A 331 3.11 -37.97 -12.33
N ILE A 332 4.36 -38.21 -11.90
CA ILE A 332 4.69 -39.23 -10.89
C ILE A 332 4.01 -38.90 -9.57
N MET A 333 4.10 -37.65 -9.10
CA MET A 333 3.46 -37.21 -7.86
C MET A 333 1.93 -37.32 -7.95
N ALA A 334 1.32 -36.93 -9.07
CA ALA A 334 -0.12 -37.02 -9.27
C ALA A 334 -0.60 -38.49 -9.30
N ALA A 335 0.15 -39.38 -9.97
CA ALA A 335 -0.12 -40.82 -9.96
C ALA A 335 0.02 -41.39 -8.54
N PHE A 336 1.07 -41.02 -7.81
CA PHE A 336 1.28 -41.44 -6.42
C PHE A 336 0.15 -40.98 -5.50
N TYR A 337 -0.26 -39.71 -5.57
CA TYR A 337 -1.38 -39.20 -4.78
C TYR A 337 -2.71 -39.86 -5.15
N SER A 338 -2.94 -40.16 -6.43
CA SER A 338 -4.14 -40.88 -6.88
C SER A 338 -4.18 -42.31 -6.32
N ILE A 339 -3.06 -43.03 -6.37
CA ILE A 339 -2.92 -44.37 -5.80
C ILE A 339 -3.10 -44.33 -4.28
N LEU A 340 -2.45 -43.37 -3.60
CA LEU A 340 -2.59 -43.18 -2.14
C LEU A 340 -4.05 -42.90 -1.76
N ARG A 341 -4.74 -42.05 -2.53
CA ARG A 341 -6.16 -41.73 -2.32
C ARG A 341 -7.06 -42.95 -2.53
N LEU A 342 -6.76 -43.78 -3.53
CA LEU A 342 -7.46 -45.04 -3.76
C LEU A 342 -7.25 -46.02 -2.60
N ILE A 343 -6.01 -46.16 -2.10
CA ILE A 343 -5.68 -47.02 -0.96
C ILE A 343 -6.35 -46.53 0.33
N LEU A 344 -6.31 -45.23 0.61
CA LEU A 344 -6.98 -44.65 1.77
C LEU A 344 -8.51 -44.83 1.68
N SER A 345 -9.09 -44.63 0.50
CA SER A 345 -10.53 -44.83 0.28
C SER A 345 -10.95 -46.30 0.39
N SER A 346 -10.09 -47.25 0.01
CA SER A 346 -10.36 -48.67 0.14
C SER A 346 -10.21 -49.14 1.58
N TRP A 347 -9.22 -48.60 2.31
CA TRP A 347 -9.08 -48.80 3.76
C TRP A 347 -10.26 -48.26 4.56
N GLU A 348 -10.76 -47.05 4.24
CA GLU A 348 -11.97 -46.51 4.87
C GLU A 348 -13.20 -47.39 4.60
N ARG A 349 -13.35 -47.93 3.39
CA ARG A 349 -14.44 -48.87 3.07
C ARG A 349 -14.32 -50.18 3.85
N LEU A 350 -13.12 -50.73 3.97
CA LEU A 350 -12.87 -51.96 4.74
C LEU A 350 -13.11 -51.75 6.24
N ARG A 351 -12.74 -50.58 6.79
CA ARG A 351 -13.00 -50.23 8.19
C ARG A 351 -14.51 -50.11 8.46
N LYS A 352 -15.26 -49.45 7.56
CA LYS A 352 -16.74 -49.37 7.65
C LYS A 352 -17.45 -50.73 7.54
N GLN A 353 -16.84 -51.72 6.89
CA GLN A 353 -17.39 -53.08 6.84
C GLN A 353 -17.11 -53.91 8.09
N LYS A 354 -16.09 -53.54 8.90
CA LYS A 354 -15.71 -54.25 10.13
C LYS A 354 -16.43 -53.73 11.38
N GLU A 355 -17.06 -52.55 11.28
CA GLU A 355 -17.88 -51.92 12.33
C GLU A 355 -19.39 -52.16 12.15
N ARG A 356 -19.79 -52.97 11.17
CA ARG A 356 -21.13 -53.58 11.04
C ARG A 356 -21.04 -55.05 11.43
#